data_AF-A0A836FFR5-F1
#
_entry.id   AF-A0A836FFR5-F1
#
_cell.length_a   1.000
_cell.length_b   1.000
_cell.length_c   1.000
_cell.angle_alpha   90.00
_cell.angle_beta   90.00
_cell.angle_gamma   90.00
#
_symmetry.space_group_name_H-M   'P 1'
#
loop_
_entity.id
_entity.type
_entity.pdbx_description
1 polymer ?
#
loop_
_entity_poly.entity_id
_entity_poly.type
_entity_poly.pdbx_seq_one_letter_code
_entity_poly.pdbx_strand_id
1 'polypeptide(L)'
;MENNSSSTRKNETREKGSKKKITIEVDEDDPCLKKNKIHEEEIQTKDESIRTIGNDPRFQQLNQTPRCFIMYTDFYRCEHILGKGTEACTWFKDVFTSICPKAWVEQWDELRVTGRLPWHKYRTQGDFPGNKYGE
;
A
#
# COMPACT_ATOMS: atom_id res chain seq x y z
N MET A 1 -49.28 18.43 -7.31
CA MET A 1 -49.65 17.30 -6.45
C MET A 1 -48.98 16.08 -7.02
N GLU A 2 -47.94 15.56 -6.36
CA GLU A 2 -47.42 14.21 -6.53
C GLU A 2 -46.25 14.04 -5.57
N ASN A 3 -46.33 13.03 -4.71
CA ASN A 3 -45.27 12.44 -3.88
C ASN A 3 -45.96 11.38 -2.98
N ASN A 4 -45.43 10.20 -2.71
CA ASN A 4 -44.29 9.47 -3.25
C ASN A 4 -44.36 8.05 -2.64
N SER A 5 -43.78 7.09 -3.37
CA SER A 5 -43.09 5.89 -2.91
C SER A 5 -43.80 4.76 -2.16
N SER A 6 -43.65 3.60 -2.80
CA SER A 6 -44.11 2.27 -2.45
C SER A 6 -43.20 1.52 -1.47
N SER A 7 -43.86 0.83 -0.54
CA SER A 7 -43.62 -0.56 -0.08
C SER A 7 -42.28 -0.95 0.55
N THR A 8 -42.25 -0.97 1.87
CA THR A 8 -41.40 -1.86 2.69
C THR A 8 -42.10 -3.21 2.90
N ARG A 9 -41.42 -4.35 2.70
CA ARG A 9 -41.85 -5.66 3.23
C ARG A 9 -40.72 -6.35 4.00
N LYS A 10 -41.10 -6.93 5.14
CA LYS A 10 -40.28 -7.59 6.15
C LYS A 10 -40.11 -9.11 5.88
N ASN A 11 -38.90 -9.58 6.16
CA ASN A 11 -38.40 -10.80 6.87
C ASN A 11 -38.89 -12.25 6.58
N GLU A 12 -37.85 -13.09 6.37
CA GLU A 12 -37.53 -14.45 6.88
C GLU A 12 -38.48 -15.66 6.72
N THR A 13 -37.97 -16.74 6.10
CA THR A 13 -37.44 -17.97 6.75
C THR A 13 -37.17 -19.05 5.69
N ARG A 14 -36.02 -19.76 5.73
CA ARG A 14 -35.87 -21.07 5.05
C ARG A 14 -34.87 -22.01 5.75
N GLU A 15 -35.48 -22.99 6.42
CA GLU A 15 -35.12 -24.37 6.77
C GLU A 15 -33.66 -24.87 6.85
N LYS A 16 -33.39 -25.57 7.97
CA LYS A 16 -32.15 -26.29 8.32
C LYS A 16 -32.01 -27.58 7.48
N GLY A 17 -30.98 -27.65 6.63
CA GLY A 17 -30.58 -28.87 5.92
C GLY A 17 -29.45 -29.64 6.63
N SER A 18 -29.66 -30.94 6.84
CA SER A 18 -28.75 -31.89 7.50
C SER A 18 -27.38 -31.97 6.81
N LYS A 19 -26.29 -31.74 7.55
CA LYS A 19 -24.91 -31.84 7.04
C LYS A 19 -24.54 -33.32 6.84
N LYS A 20 -24.63 -33.81 5.61
CA LYS A 20 -24.06 -35.12 5.24
C LYS A 20 -22.53 -34.99 5.21
N LYS A 21 -21.85 -35.82 6.01
CA LYS A 21 -20.39 -35.96 6.07
C LYS A 21 -19.93 -36.55 4.73
N ILE A 22 -19.17 -35.78 3.95
CA ILE A 22 -18.54 -36.26 2.72
C ILE A 22 -17.23 -36.93 3.14
N THR A 23 -17.16 -38.25 3.03
CA THR A 23 -15.91 -39.01 3.19
C THR A 23 -15.26 -39.05 1.81
N ILE A 24 -14.10 -38.41 1.65
CA ILE A 24 -13.30 -38.51 0.44
C ILE A 24 -12.40 -39.72 0.65
N GLU A 25 -12.72 -40.84 0.00
CA GLU A 25 -11.78 -41.96 -0.12
C GLU A 25 -10.77 -41.55 -1.20
N VAL A 26 -9.51 -41.45 -0.80
CA VAL A 26 -8.40 -41.08 -1.68
C VAL A 26 -7.84 -42.39 -2.22
N ASP A 27 -8.08 -42.67 -3.50
CA ASP A 27 -7.48 -43.79 -4.21
C ASP A 27 -5.94 -43.61 -4.25
N GLU A 28 -5.17 -44.67 -4.03
CA GLU A 28 -3.71 -44.62 -3.90
C GLU A 28 -2.96 -44.34 -5.23
N ASP A 29 -3.67 -44.17 -6.34
CA ASP A 29 -3.12 -43.98 -7.68
C ASP A 29 -3.37 -42.57 -8.27
N ASP A 30 -3.35 -41.50 -7.45
CA ASP A 30 -3.31 -40.13 -7.99
C ASP A 30 -1.86 -39.76 -8.42
N PRO A 31 -1.57 -39.63 -9.73
CA PRO A 31 -0.22 -39.38 -10.24
C PRO A 31 0.36 -38.01 -9.88
N CYS A 32 -0.38 -37.14 -9.18
CA CYS A 32 0.05 -35.79 -8.81
C CYS A 32 1.03 -35.74 -7.61
N LEU A 33 1.29 -36.85 -6.91
CA LEU A 33 2.15 -36.89 -5.71
C LEU A 33 3.61 -37.31 -5.97
N LYS A 34 4.12 -37.22 -7.21
CA LYS A 34 5.55 -37.50 -7.46
C LYS A 34 6.45 -36.42 -6.86
N LYS A 35 6.88 -36.69 -5.62
CA LYS A 35 7.99 -36.02 -4.93
C LYS A 35 9.28 -36.28 -5.69
N ASN A 36 9.69 -35.34 -6.53
CA ASN A 36 11.07 -35.27 -6.98
C ASN A 36 11.92 -34.81 -5.80
N LYS A 37 12.65 -35.76 -5.19
CA LYS A 37 13.79 -35.45 -4.32
C LYS A 37 14.82 -34.71 -5.16
N ILE A 38 14.89 -33.40 -4.97
CA ILE A 38 16.02 -32.57 -5.37
C ILE A 38 16.68 -32.12 -4.07
N HIS A 39 18.01 -32.21 -4.09
CA HIS A 39 18.99 -32.02 -3.02
C HIS A 39 18.66 -30.95 -1.97
N GLU A 40 18.93 -31.29 -0.71
CA GLU A 40 19.02 -30.36 0.43
C GLU A 40 20.12 -29.33 0.20
N GLU A 41 19.70 -28.11 -0.11
CA GLU A 41 20.40 -26.89 0.29
C GLU A 41 19.37 -26.04 1.05
N GLU A 42 19.65 -25.73 2.32
CA GLU A 42 18.84 -24.82 3.13
C GLU A 42 18.87 -23.42 2.52
N ILE A 43 18.00 -23.17 1.55
CA ILE A 43 17.64 -21.82 1.17
C ILE A 43 16.78 -21.29 2.32
N GLN A 44 17.32 -20.36 3.09
CA GLN A 44 16.53 -19.49 3.96
C GLN A 44 15.49 -18.78 3.09
N THR A 45 14.33 -19.40 2.92
CA THR A 45 13.14 -18.73 2.45
C THR A 45 12.72 -17.80 3.56
N LYS A 46 13.36 -16.62 3.64
CA LYS A 46 12.59 -15.43 3.98
C LYS A 46 11.37 -15.53 3.07
N ASP A 47 10.19 -15.53 3.66
CA ASP A 47 8.96 -15.38 2.90
C ASP A 47 9.07 -14.00 2.23
N GLU A 48 9.73 -13.98 1.07
CA GLU A 48 9.92 -12.83 0.20
C GLU A 48 8.57 -12.59 -0.45
N SER A 49 7.58 -12.27 0.38
CA SER A 49 6.32 -11.69 -0.04
C SER A 49 6.69 -10.50 -0.92
N ILE A 50 6.46 -10.64 -2.22
CA ILE A 50 6.65 -9.56 -3.17
C ILE A 50 5.66 -8.47 -2.76
N ARG A 51 6.18 -7.44 -2.09
CA ARG A 51 5.38 -6.30 -1.65
C ARG A 51 5.29 -5.32 -2.79
N THR A 52 4.13 -5.30 -3.44
CA THR A 52 3.79 -4.26 -4.41
C THR A 52 3.19 -3.08 -3.68
N ILE A 53 3.50 -1.89 -4.17
CA ILE A 53 2.93 -0.66 -3.64
C ILE A 53 1.45 -0.63 -3.99
N GLY A 54 0.61 -0.33 -2.99
CA GLY A 54 -0.84 -0.20 -3.18
C GLY A 54 -1.22 0.98 -4.09
N ASN A 55 -2.44 0.92 -4.63
CA ASN A 55 -3.04 2.02 -5.37
C ASN A 55 -3.46 3.14 -4.42
N ASP A 56 -3.02 4.37 -4.67
CA ASP A 56 -3.40 5.55 -3.88
C ASP A 56 -4.62 6.22 -4.54
N PRO A 57 -5.78 6.31 -3.85
CA PRO A 57 -7.00 6.90 -4.40
C PRO A 57 -6.86 8.37 -4.84
N ARG A 58 -5.82 9.09 -4.39
CA ARG A 58 -5.54 10.46 -4.84
C ARG A 58 -4.97 10.50 -6.27
N PHE A 59 -4.34 9.41 -6.70
CA PHE A 59 -3.64 9.30 -7.98
C PHE A 59 -4.29 8.24 -8.88
N GLN A 60 -5.57 8.42 -9.19
CA GLN A 60 -6.34 7.51 -10.07
C GLN A 60 -5.96 7.63 -11.55
N GLN A 61 -5.25 8.69 -11.91
CA GLN A 61 -4.80 8.94 -13.27
C GLN A 61 -3.66 8.02 -13.68
N LEU A 62 -3.57 7.70 -14.97
CA LEU A 62 -2.51 6.86 -15.54
C LEU A 62 -1.11 7.46 -15.30
N ASN A 63 -1.03 8.79 -15.24
CA ASN A 63 0.21 9.49 -14.99
C ASN A 63 0.63 9.40 -13.51
N GLN A 64 1.69 8.64 -13.23
CA GLN A 64 2.24 8.45 -11.88
C GLN A 64 3.35 9.46 -11.51
N THR A 65 3.67 10.41 -12.39
CA THR A 65 4.68 11.44 -12.11
C THR A 65 4.36 12.32 -10.89
N PRO A 66 3.11 12.80 -10.65
CA PRO A 66 2.83 13.58 -9.45
C PRO A 66 2.97 12.73 -8.17
N ARG A 67 2.62 11.44 -8.24
CA ARG A 67 2.76 10.53 -7.12
C ARG A 67 4.22 10.33 -6.74
N CYS A 68 5.08 10.05 -7.73
CA CYS A 68 6.52 9.92 -7.54
C CYS A 68 7.10 11.16 -6.83
N PHE A 69 6.82 12.34 -7.37
CA PHE A 69 7.33 13.60 -6.83
C PHE A 69 6.85 13.86 -5.40
N ILE A 70 5.54 13.72 -5.13
CA ILE A 70 4.97 13.97 -3.80
C ILE A 70 5.59 13.02 -2.77
N MET A 71 5.70 11.73 -3.08
CA MET A 71 6.27 10.73 -2.17
C MET A 71 7.76 10.99 -1.88
N TYR A 72 8.53 11.45 -2.87
CA TYR A 72 9.91 11.90 -2.66
C TYR A 72 9.99 13.10 -1.71
N THR A 73 9.13 14.11 -1.90
CA THR A 73 9.11 15.28 -1.02
C THR A 73 8.64 14.96 0.41
N ASP A 74 7.67 14.06 0.55
CA ASP A 74 7.10 13.64 1.83
C ASP A 74 8.11 12.84 2.64
N PHE A 75 8.93 12.00 2.01
CA PHE A 75 10.03 11.30 2.68
C PHE A 75 10.96 12.27 3.42
N TYR A 76 11.49 13.28 2.71
CA TYR A 76 12.39 14.25 3.33
C TYR A 76 11.69 15.21 4.30
N ARG A 77 10.40 15.50 4.09
CA ARG A 77 9.60 16.25 5.07
C ARG A 77 9.43 15.44 6.36
N CYS A 78 9.14 14.15 6.22
CA CYS A 78 9.00 13.20 7.33
C CYS A 78 10.31 13.10 8.13
N GLU A 79 11.45 12.93 7.46
CA GLU A 79 12.76 12.90 8.14
C GLU A 79 13.08 14.22 8.88
N HIS A 80 12.59 15.36 8.38
CA HIS A 80 12.81 16.65 9.02
C HIS A 80 11.94 16.86 10.28
N ILE A 81 10.68 16.41 10.24
CA ILE A 81 9.73 16.60 11.35
C ILE A 81 9.92 15.54 12.44
N LEU A 82 9.99 14.27 12.05
CA LEU A 82 10.04 13.13 12.99
C LEU A 82 11.49 12.76 13.38
N GLY A 83 12.48 13.20 12.61
CA GLY A 83 13.88 12.79 12.75
C GLY A 83 14.26 11.62 11.85
N LYS A 84 15.57 11.35 11.79
CA LYS A 84 16.15 10.32 10.91
C LYS A 84 15.79 8.91 11.39
N GLY A 85 15.33 8.06 10.47
CA GLY A 85 15.20 6.62 10.72
C GLY A 85 13.90 6.17 11.39
N THR A 86 12.82 6.95 11.34
CA THR A 86 11.52 6.49 11.83
C THR A 86 10.85 5.53 10.84
N GLU A 87 10.20 4.49 11.36
CA GLU A 87 9.48 3.48 10.57
C GLU A 87 8.33 4.08 9.75
N ALA A 88 7.75 5.19 10.21
CA ALA A 88 6.73 5.90 9.45
C ALA A 88 7.27 6.48 8.12
N CYS A 89 8.55 6.87 8.08
CA CYS A 89 9.15 7.43 6.87
C CYS A 89 9.59 6.35 5.86
N THR A 90 9.80 5.10 6.30
CA THR A 90 10.29 4.03 5.41
C THR A 90 9.28 3.71 4.30
N TRP A 91 7.99 3.80 4.59
CA TRP A 91 6.94 3.61 3.59
C TRP A 91 7.07 4.57 2.40
N PHE A 92 7.31 5.87 2.65
CA PHE A 92 7.52 6.84 1.56
C PHE A 92 8.74 6.48 0.71
N LYS A 93 9.80 5.99 1.36
CA LYS A 93 11.02 5.53 0.69
C LYS A 93 10.74 4.37 -0.26
N ASP A 94 10.00 3.36 0.20
CA ASP A 94 9.65 2.21 -0.62
C ASP A 94 8.76 2.62 -1.82
N VAL A 95 7.87 3.60 -1.61
CA VAL A 95 6.97 4.10 -2.67
C VAL A 95 7.71 4.89 -3.74
N PHE A 96 8.56 5.86 -3.39
CA PHE A 96 9.23 6.64 -4.44
C PHE A 96 10.33 5.84 -5.13
N THR A 97 11.02 4.92 -4.43
CA THR A 97 12.08 4.09 -5.04
C THR A 97 11.54 3.10 -6.07
N SER A 98 10.28 2.70 -5.97
CA SER A 98 9.64 1.77 -6.90
C SER A 98 9.01 2.45 -8.11
N ILE A 99 8.45 3.66 -7.94
CA ILE A 99 7.71 4.36 -9.01
C ILE A 99 8.60 5.33 -9.78
N CYS A 100 9.57 5.96 -9.10
CA CYS A 100 10.35 7.03 -9.70
C CYS A 100 11.46 6.51 -10.61
N PRO A 101 11.67 7.13 -11.79
CA PRO A 101 12.90 6.96 -12.55
C PRO A 101 14.11 7.42 -11.73
N LYS A 102 15.19 6.64 -11.70
CA LYS A 102 16.41 6.96 -10.94
C LYS A 102 17.03 8.31 -11.33
N ALA A 103 17.04 8.63 -12.62
CA ALA A 103 17.55 9.91 -13.13
C ALA A 103 16.84 11.13 -12.53
N TRP A 104 15.53 11.01 -12.23
CA TRP A 104 14.79 12.11 -11.61
C TRP A 104 15.18 12.29 -10.14
N VAL A 105 15.33 11.17 -9.43
CA VAL A 105 15.76 11.18 -8.02
C VAL A 105 17.15 11.81 -7.89
N GLU A 106 18.10 11.42 -8.74
CA GLU A 106 19.45 12.00 -8.76
C GLU A 106 19.43 13.50 -9.01
N GLN A 107 18.68 13.96 -10.03
CA GLN A 107 18.54 15.38 -10.32
C GLN A 107 17.90 16.15 -9.15
N TRP A 108 16.85 15.58 -8.53
CA TRP A 108 16.21 16.20 -7.38
C TRP A 108 17.12 16.20 -6.15
N ASP A 109 17.98 15.21 -5.98
CA ASP A 109 18.98 15.19 -4.90
C ASP A 109 19.99 16.32 -5.06
N GLU A 110 20.50 16.55 -6.26
CA GLU A 110 21.38 17.69 -6.57
C GLU A 110 20.69 19.03 -6.28
N LEU A 111 19.43 19.19 -6.73
CA LEU A 111 18.65 20.40 -6.48
C LEU A 111 18.34 20.60 -4.99
N ARG A 112 18.23 19.51 -4.22
CA ARG A 112 17.98 19.53 -2.78
C ARG A 112 19.22 19.99 -2.03
N VAL A 113 20.37 19.41 -2.35
CA VAL A 113 21.67 19.77 -1.76
C VAL A 113 22.03 21.22 -2.09
N THR A 114 21.75 21.68 -3.31
CA THR A 114 21.97 23.08 -3.71
C THR A 114 20.92 24.06 -3.17
N GLY A 115 19.87 23.58 -2.48
CA GLY A 115 18.83 24.41 -1.89
C GLY A 115 17.92 25.13 -2.91
N ARG A 116 17.87 24.64 -4.16
CA ARG A 116 17.08 25.25 -5.24
C ARG A 116 15.63 24.75 -5.31
N LEU A 117 15.29 23.71 -4.56
CA LEU A 117 13.93 23.15 -4.58
C LEU A 117 12.93 24.08 -3.88
N PRO A 118 11.83 24.49 -4.54
CA PRO A 118 10.87 25.44 -4.00
C PRO A 118 10.26 25.04 -2.65
N TRP A 119 10.08 23.74 -2.41
CA TRP A 119 9.45 23.23 -1.19
C TRP A 119 10.39 23.18 0.02
N HIS A 120 11.72 23.21 -0.15
CA HIS A 120 12.67 23.13 0.97
C HIS A 120 12.62 24.36 1.89
N LYS A 121 11.85 25.40 1.52
CA LYS A 121 11.63 26.61 2.33
C LYS A 121 10.46 26.49 3.33
N TYR A 122 10.22 25.31 3.91
CA TYR A 122 9.13 25.06 4.87
C TYR A 122 9.14 25.93 6.15
N ARG A 123 10.15 26.80 6.33
CA ARG A 123 10.22 27.75 7.45
C ARG A 123 9.01 28.71 7.52
N THR A 124 8.17 28.80 6.48
CA THR A 124 7.03 29.74 6.45
C THR A 124 5.66 29.08 6.44
N GLN A 125 5.54 27.77 6.65
CA GLN A 125 4.23 27.26 7.09
C GLN A 125 4.10 27.77 8.53
N GLY A 126 3.33 28.83 8.72
CA GLY A 126 3.12 29.45 10.03
C GLY A 126 2.56 28.43 11.05
N ASP A 127 2.39 28.88 12.29
CA ASP A 127 1.79 28.02 13.31
C ASP A 127 0.49 27.40 12.79
N PHE A 128 0.38 26.08 12.99
CA PHE A 128 -0.78 25.31 12.58
C PHE A 128 -2.04 25.95 13.19
N PRO A 129 -3.04 26.35 12.40
CA PRO A 129 -4.25 26.94 12.95
C PRO A 129 -5.06 25.85 13.67
N GLY A 130 -4.83 25.72 14.97
CA GLY A 130 -5.63 24.87 15.85
C GLY A 130 -4.81 23.97 16.78
N ASN A 131 -5.50 23.39 17.76
CA ASN A 131 -4.93 22.32 18.57
C ASN A 131 -4.54 21.15 17.67
N LYS A 132 -3.59 20.29 18.10
CA LYS A 132 -2.99 19.19 17.31
C LYS A 132 -3.96 18.22 16.60
N TYR A 133 -5.26 18.34 16.84
CA TYR A 133 -6.35 17.56 16.23
C TYR A 133 -7.47 18.40 15.57
N GLY A 134 -7.27 19.71 15.38
CA GLY A 134 -8.35 20.64 15.00
C GLY A 134 -9.31 20.90 16.18
N GLU A 135 -10.07 22.00 16.10
CA GLU A 135 -11.37 22.07 16.78
C GLU A 135 -12.42 21.31 15.95
#